data_AF-A0A1C6YY15-F1
#
_entry.id   AF-A0A1C6YY15-F1
#
_cell.length_a   1.000
_cell.length_b   1.000
_cell.length_c   1.000
_cell.angle_alpha   90.00
_cell.angle_beta   90.00
_cell.angle_gamma   90.00
#
_symmetry.space_group_name_H-M   'P 1'
#
loop_
_entity.id
_entity.type
_entity.pdbx_description
1 polymer ?
#
loop_
_entity_poly.entity_id
_entity_poly.type
_entity_poly.pdbx_seq_one_letter_code
_entity_poly.pdbx_strand_id
1 'polypeptide(L)'
;MLCSISKINIPIPYSRKRVDIKLDGMSLIITGGNGCGKTSFITAIYNYLKKGIDDPNNNNVQFLTNQINRHEHELNNIGRDAGSYNYYSSELEKK
;
A
#
# COMPACT_ATOMS: atom_id res chain seq x y z
N MET A 1 7.94 -5.76 -21.17
CA MET A 1 8.51 -5.82 -19.81
C MET A 1 7.65 -6.80 -19.03
N LEU A 2 8.17 -8.00 -18.70
CA LEU A 2 7.40 -8.98 -17.91
C LEU A 2 7.36 -8.49 -16.46
N CYS A 3 6.17 -8.20 -15.96
CA CYS A 3 5.99 -7.75 -14.57
C CYS A 3 6.24 -8.94 -13.65
N SER A 4 7.43 -9.03 -13.06
CA SER A 4 7.85 -10.13 -12.20
C SER A 4 8.01 -9.66 -10.76
N ILE A 5 7.57 -10.48 -9.80
CA ILE A 5 7.71 -10.15 -8.37
C ILE A 5 9.19 -10.27 -7.98
N SER A 6 9.79 -9.16 -7.52
CA SER A 6 11.18 -9.13 -7.06
C SER A 6 11.33 -9.54 -5.59
N LYS A 7 10.39 -9.11 -4.74
CA LYS A 7 10.45 -9.32 -3.28
C LYS A 7 9.06 -9.44 -2.67
N ILE A 8 8.91 -10.34 -1.70
CA ILE A 8 7.73 -10.45 -0.83
C ILE A 8 8.15 -10.05 0.59
N ASN A 9 7.56 -8.98 1.11
CA ASN A 9 7.76 -8.52 2.49
C ASN A 9 6.41 -8.32 3.19
N ILE A 10 5.86 -9.39 3.78
CA ILE A 10 4.54 -9.37 4.42
C ILE A 10 4.59 -9.90 5.85
N PRO A 11 3.76 -9.37 6.77
CA PRO A 11 3.56 -10.01 8.07
C PRO A 11 2.88 -11.38 7.88
N ILE A 12 3.31 -12.39 8.65
CA ILE A 12 2.63 -13.69 8.67
C ILE A 12 1.34 -13.53 9.49
N PRO A 13 0.16 -13.88 8.93
CA PRO A 13 -1.09 -13.88 9.70
C PRO A 13 -0.94 -14.72 10.98
N TYR A 14 -1.45 -14.20 12.09
CA TYR A 14 -1.43 -14.89 13.40
C TYR A 14 -0.02 -15.18 13.95
N SER A 15 1.00 -14.48 13.45
CA SER A 15 2.37 -14.60 13.92
C SER A 15 3.01 -13.22 14.05
N ARG A 16 3.98 -13.08 14.96
CA ARG A 16 4.80 -11.87 15.09
C ARG A 16 5.95 -11.83 14.07
N LYS A 17 6.08 -12.87 13.25
CA LYS A 17 7.15 -12.98 12.25
C LYS A 17 6.74 -12.30 10.95
N ARG A 18 7.72 -11.67 10.31
CA ARG A 18 7.59 -11.16 8.95
C ARG A 18 8.28 -12.11 7.99
N VAL A 19 7.69 -12.29 6.82
CA VAL A 19 8.35 -12.97 5.72
C VAL A 19 9.11 -11.93 4.93
N ASP A 20 10.40 -12.19 4.71
CA ASP A 20 11.23 -11.48 3.75
C ASP A 20 11.79 -12.53 2.77
N ILE A 21 11.22 -12.58 1.56
CA ILE A 21 11.65 -13.50 0.50
C ILE A 21 12.03 -12.68 -0.73
N LYS A 22 13.26 -12.87 -1.20
CA LYS A 22 13.73 -12.39 -2.50
C LYS A 22 13.36 -13.41 -3.57
N LEU A 23 12.65 -12.97 -4.61
CA LEU A 23 12.23 -13.81 -5.74
C LEU A 23 13.00 -13.49 -7.01
N ASP A 24 13.28 -12.21 -7.27
CA ASP A 24 13.97 -11.75 -8.50
C ASP A 24 13.37 -12.36 -9.79
N GLY A 25 12.05 -12.54 -9.82
CA GLY A 25 11.32 -13.16 -10.93
C GLY A 25 11.37 -14.68 -11.01
N MET A 26 11.93 -15.36 -10.01
CA MET A 26 11.93 -16.82 -9.88
C MET A 26 10.64 -17.36 -9.27
N SER A 27 10.42 -18.67 -9.39
CA SER A 27 9.28 -19.35 -8.80
C SER A 27 9.44 -19.56 -7.29
N LEU A 28 8.38 -19.27 -6.53
CA LEU A 28 8.29 -19.56 -5.10
C LEU A 28 7.73 -20.97 -4.87
N ILE A 29 8.45 -21.82 -4.13
CA ILE A 29 7.95 -23.13 -3.70
C ILE A 29 7.66 -23.09 -2.20
N ILE A 30 6.43 -23.46 -1.81
CA ILE A 30 5.98 -23.52 -0.42
C ILE A 30 5.67 -24.98 -0.07
N THR A 31 6.45 -25.56 0.84
CA THR A 31 6.31 -26.96 1.27
C THR A 31 6.12 -27.06 2.78
N GLY A 32 5.62 -28.20 3.26
CA GLY A 32 5.39 -28.47 4.68
C GLY A 32 4.23 -29.44 4.92
N GLY A 33 4.10 -29.94 6.16
CA GLY A 33 3.05 -30.89 6.54
C GLY A 33 1.62 -30.34 6.45
N ASN A 34 0.63 -31.19 6.64
CA ASN A 34 -0.77 -30.77 6.70
C ASN A 34 -0.98 -29.80 7.88
N GLY A 35 -1.82 -28.78 7.69
CA GLY A 35 -2.10 -27.79 8.73
C GLY A 35 -0.98 -26.77 9.01
N CYS A 36 0.17 -26.81 8.33
CA CYS A 36 1.28 -25.88 8.59
C CYS A 36 1.09 -24.46 8.04
N GLY A 37 -0.13 -24.11 7.59
CA GLY A 37 -0.47 -22.75 7.15
C GLY A 37 -0.10 -22.37 5.71
N LYS A 38 0.25 -23.33 4.83
CA LYS A 38 0.60 -23.05 3.42
C LYS A 38 -0.49 -22.26 2.69
N THR A 39 -1.74 -22.73 2.78
CA THR A 39 -2.89 -22.07 2.16
C THR A 39 -3.10 -20.69 2.76
N SER A 40 -3.08 -20.55 4.09
CA SER A 40 -3.22 -19.27 4.78
C SER A 40 -2.14 -18.26 4.35
N PHE A 41 -0.91 -18.73 4.13
CA PHE A 41 0.20 -17.91 3.67
C PHE A 41 0.01 -17.44 2.21
N ILE A 42 -0.36 -18.34 1.30
CA ILE A 42 -0.68 -17.96 -0.10
C ILE A 42 -1.85 -16.98 -0.14
N THR A 43 -2.90 -17.21 0.66
CA THR A 43 -4.05 -16.30 0.74
C THR A 43 -3.64 -14.92 1.24
N ALA A 44 -2.72 -14.83 2.20
CA ALA A 44 -2.20 -13.55 2.67
C ALA A 44 -1.42 -12.80 1.59
N ILE A 45 -0.56 -13.49 0.83
CA ILE A 45 0.15 -12.90 -0.31
C ILE A 45 -0.85 -12.41 -1.35
N TYR A 46 -1.81 -13.25 -1.74
CA TYR A 46 -2.83 -12.90 -2.73
C TYR A 46 -3.63 -11.66 -2.29
N ASN A 47 -4.12 -11.63 -1.06
CA ASN A 47 -4.89 -10.48 -0.56
C ASN A 47 -4.06 -9.20 -0.48
N TYR A 48 -2.76 -9.31 -0.15
CA TYR A 48 -1.86 -8.17 -0.14
C TYR A 48 -1.65 -7.61 -1.55
N LEU A 49 -1.36 -8.49 -2.52
CA LEU A 49 -1.20 -8.10 -3.93
C LEU A 49 -2.50 -7.53 -4.50
N LYS A 50 -3.63 -8.19 -4.21
CA LYS A 50 -4.96 -7.74 -4.63
C LYS A 50 -5.26 -6.34 -4.10
N LYS A 51 -5.02 -6.06 -2.81
CA LYS A 51 -5.17 -4.70 -2.26
C LYS A 51 -4.26 -3.68 -2.92
N GLY A 52 -3.02 -4.06 -3.27
CA GLY A 52 -2.08 -3.16 -3.93
C GLY A 52 -2.47 -2.84 -5.39
N ILE A 53 -3.07 -3.80 -6.09
CA ILE A 53 -3.41 -3.70 -7.52
C ILE A 53 -4.83 -3.17 -7.73
N ASP A 54 -5.81 -3.63 -6.95
CA ASP A 54 -7.23 -3.30 -7.12
C ASP A 54 -7.64 -1.99 -6.43
N ASP A 55 -6.77 -1.34 -5.66
CA ASP A 55 -7.08 -0.03 -5.06
C ASP A 55 -6.88 1.09 -6.09
N PRO A 56 -7.95 1.63 -6.71
CA PRO A 56 -7.85 2.63 -7.76
C PRO A 56 -7.35 3.98 -7.23
N ASN A 57 -7.41 4.17 -5.90
CA ASN A 57 -7.02 5.40 -5.22
C ASN A 57 -5.56 5.40 -4.76
N ASN A 58 -4.89 4.23 -4.78
CA ASN A 58 -3.55 4.08 -4.21
C ASN A 58 -2.40 4.33 -5.20
N ASN A 59 -2.67 4.39 -6.51
CA ASN A 59 -1.58 4.42 -7.53
C ASN A 59 -1.80 5.36 -8.72
N ASN A 60 -2.88 6.15 -8.75
CA ASN A 60 -2.99 7.16 -9.80
C ASN A 60 -2.32 8.46 -9.34
N VAL A 61 -1.10 8.70 -9.82
CA VAL A 61 -0.37 9.97 -9.60
C VAL A 61 -1.24 11.17 -9.92
N GLN A 62 -2.13 11.06 -10.92
CA GLN A 62 -3.08 12.12 -11.26
C GLN A 62 -4.10 12.35 -10.14
N PHE A 63 -4.59 11.30 -9.50
CA PHE A 63 -5.52 11.41 -8.37
C PHE A 63 -4.85 12.07 -7.16
N LEU A 64 -3.64 11.65 -6.83
CA LEU A 64 -2.84 12.25 -5.74
C LEU A 64 -2.50 13.72 -6.04
N THR A 65 -2.13 14.03 -7.28
CA THR A 65 -1.85 15.42 -7.72
C THR A 65 -3.12 16.26 -7.68
N ASN A 66 -4.26 15.73 -8.09
CA ASN A 66 -5.54 16.42 -8.01
C ASN A 66 -5.97 16.68 -6.55
N GLN A 67 -5.66 15.76 -5.62
CA GLN A 67 -5.91 15.98 -4.19
C GLN A 67 -5.01 17.09 -3.64
N ILE A 68 -3.71 17.08 -3.96
CA ILE A 68 -2.76 18.13 -3.56
C ILE A 68 -3.23 19.50 -4.09
N ASN A 69 -3.51 19.58 -5.39
CA ASN A 69 -3.96 20.83 -6.04
C ASN A 69 -5.26 21.34 -5.41
N ARG A 70 -6.17 20.43 -5.04
CA ARG A 70 -7.42 20.80 -4.35
C ARG A 70 -7.11 21.39 -2.98
N HIS A 71 -6.25 20.75 -2.18
CA HIS A 71 -5.90 21.25 -0.85
C HIS A 71 -5.14 22.58 -0.90
N GLU A 72 -4.26 22.78 -1.88
CA GLU A 72 -3.60 24.07 -2.13
C GLU A 72 -4.60 25.16 -2.53
N HIS A 73 -5.55 24.85 -3.42
CA HIS A 73 -6.57 25.81 -3.84
C HIS A 73 -7.52 26.18 -2.69
N GLU A 74 -7.90 25.22 -1.85
CA GLU A 74 -8.70 25.47 -0.65
C GLU A 74 -7.94 26.36 0.34
N LEU A 75 -6.65 26.10 0.59
CA LEU A 75 -5.80 26.93 1.45
C LEU A 75 -5.60 28.36 0.93
N ASN A 76 -5.49 28.54 -0.39
CA ASN A 76 -5.39 29.86 -1.00
C ASN A 76 -6.71 30.66 -0.93
N ASN A 77 -7.84 29.97 -0.83
CA ASN A 77 -9.17 30.59 -0.76
C ASN A 77 -9.66 30.81 0.67
N ILE A 78 -9.20 30.03 1.65
CA ILE A 78 -9.56 30.18 3.06
C ILE A 78 -8.53 31.06 3.78
N GLY A 79 -9.00 31.99 4.60
CA GLY A 79 -8.12 32.75 5.48
C GLY A 79 -7.45 31.85 6.52
N ARG A 80 -6.30 32.27 7.03
CA ARG A 80 -5.52 31.55 8.06
C ARG A 80 -6.33 31.27 9.35
N ASP A 81 -7.39 32.04 9.59
CA ASP A 81 -8.28 31.91 10.75
C ASP A 81 -9.45 30.93 10.51
N ALA A 82 -9.56 30.33 9.32
CA ALA A 82 -10.59 29.35 9.03
C ALA A 82 -10.33 28.05 9.79
N GLY A 83 -11.37 27.48 10.41
CA GLY A 83 -11.26 26.25 11.20
C GLY A 83 -10.76 25.03 10.40
N SER A 84 -10.85 25.07 9.07
CA SER A 84 -10.36 24.05 8.14
C SER A 84 -8.90 24.25 7.69
N TYR A 85 -8.27 25.40 8.00
CA TYR A 85 -6.90 25.71 7.58
C TYR A 85 -5.89 24.70 8.12
N ASN A 86 -5.97 24.39 9.42
CA ASN A 86 -5.06 23.44 10.07
C ASN A 86 -5.19 22.02 9.50
N TYR A 87 -6.39 21.63 9.08
CA TYR A 87 -6.63 20.32 8.48
C TYR A 87 -5.87 20.19 7.14
N TYR A 88 -6.06 21.14 6.22
CA TYR A 88 -5.40 21.11 4.92
C TYR A 88 -3.89 21.34 5.00
N SER A 89 -3.42 22.20 5.92
CA SER A 89 -1.98 22.41 6.16
C SER A 89 -1.31 21.12 6.63
N SER A 90 -1.93 20.39 7.56
CA SER A 90 -1.39 19.13 8.08
C SER A 90 -1.40 17.98 7.06
N GLU A 91 -2.31 17.99 6.09
CA GLU A 91 -2.35 17.01 5.00
C GLU A 91 -1.21 17.24 4.00
N LEU A 92 -0.88 18.50 3.68
CA LEU A 92 0.22 18.84 2.77
C LEU A 92 1.61 18.62 3.38
N GLU A 93 1.75 18.75 4.70
CA GLU A 93 3.02 18.50 5.42
C GLU A 93 3.39 17.01 5.50
N LYS A 94 2.45 16.09 5.22
CA LYS A 94 2.71 14.63 5.16
C LYS A 94 3.35 14.16 3.85
N LYS A 95 3.61 15.08 2.91
CA LYS A 95 4.28 14.83 1.63
C LYS A 95 5.74 14.44 1.82
#